data_AF-A0A529XP24-F1
#
_entry.id   AF-A0A529XP24-F1
#
_cell.length_a   1.000
_cell.length_b   1.000
_cell.length_c   1.000
_cell.angle_alpha   90.00
_cell.angle_beta   90.00
_cell.angle_gamma   90.00
#
_symmetry.space_group_name_H-M   'P 1'
#
loop_
_entity.id
_entity.type
_entity.pdbx_description
1 polymer ?
#
loop_
_entity_poly.entity_id
_entity_poly.type
_entity_poly.pdbx_seq_one_letter_code
_entity_poly.pdbx_strand_id
1 'polypeptide(L)'
;IFLKKDGKPYGIGEKLVQPDLAASLAAISQKGSDAFYKGAIADAIVKASGVKGGILAKGDFEQYAVRELKPVTCSYRGYEIISSPPPSSGGVIICEIL
;
A
#
# COMPACT_ATOMS: atom_id res chain seq x y z
N ILE A 1 -13.31 -7.01 -12.50
CA ILE A 1 -13.40 -5.62 -11.99
C ILE A 1 -12.94 -4.64 -13.06
N PHE A 2 -11.68 -4.74 -13.51
CA PHE A 2 -11.10 -3.78 -14.46
C PHE A 2 -11.43 -4.03 -15.93
N LEU A 3 -12.09 -5.15 -16.24
CA LEU A 3 -12.73 -5.40 -17.52
C LEU A 3 -14.25 -5.31 -17.35
N LYS A 4 -14.92 -4.74 -18.34
CA LYS A 4 -16.38 -4.74 -18.47
C LYS A 4 -16.88 -6.18 -18.66
N LYS A 5 -18.20 -6.36 -18.57
CA LYS A 5 -18.84 -7.69 -18.69
C LYS A 5 -18.54 -8.38 -20.03
N ASP A 6 -18.27 -7.60 -21.07
CA ASP A 6 -17.90 -8.07 -22.41
C ASP A 6 -16.39 -8.34 -22.56
N GLY A 7 -15.61 -8.24 -21.49
CA GLY A 7 -14.16 -8.46 -21.48
C GLY A 7 -13.34 -7.26 -21.97
N LYS A 8 -13.97 -6.14 -22.38
CA LYS A 8 -13.23 -4.96 -22.85
C LYS A 8 -12.75 -4.10 -21.67
N PRO A 9 -11.61 -3.39 -21.81
CA PRO A 9 -11.20 -2.39 -20.84
C PRO A 9 -12.17 -1.20 -20.82
N TYR A 10 -12.13 -0.43 -19.75
CA TYR A 10 -12.81 0.86 -19.67
C TYR A 10 -12.11 1.90 -20.55
N GLY A 11 -12.89 2.72 -21.25
CA GLY A 11 -12.40 3.85 -22.04
C GLY A 11 -12.31 5.15 -21.24
N ILE A 12 -11.71 6.17 -21.85
CA ILE A 12 -11.65 7.52 -21.28
C ILE A 12 -13.09 8.03 -21.04
N GLY A 13 -13.32 8.59 -19.85
CA GLY A 13 -14.63 9.13 -19.46
C GLY A 13 -15.64 8.09 -18.98
N GLU A 14 -15.35 6.79 -19.08
CA GLU A 14 -16.24 5.76 -18.54
C GLU A 14 -16.10 5.64 -17.02
N LYS A 15 -17.22 5.34 -16.34
CA LYS A 15 -17.28 5.22 -14.88
C LYS A 15 -16.91 3.80 -14.43
N LEU A 16 -15.81 3.66 -13.70
CA LEU A 16 -15.45 2.43 -12.99
C LEU A 16 -16.06 2.45 -11.57
N VAL A 17 -16.94 1.48 -11.27
CA VAL A 17 -17.53 1.31 -9.95
C VAL A 17 -16.91 0.09 -9.26
N GLN A 18 -16.41 0.28 -8.04
CA GLN A 18 -15.68 -0.75 -7.27
C GLN A 18 -16.40 -1.03 -5.94
N PRO A 19 -17.51 -1.79 -5.93
CA PRO A 19 -18.30 -2.03 -4.72
C PRO A 19 -17.52 -2.80 -3.65
N ASP A 20 -16.68 -3.76 -4.03
CA ASP A 20 -15.88 -4.56 -3.08
C ASP A 20 -14.79 -3.71 -2.41
N LEU A 21 -14.21 -2.75 -3.14
CA LEU A 21 -13.29 -1.77 -2.57
C LEU A 21 -14.02 -0.84 -1.60
N ALA A 22 -15.23 -0.39 -1.95
CA ALA A 22 -16.05 0.43 -1.06
C ALA A 22 -16.38 -0.31 0.24
N ALA A 23 -16.71 -1.61 0.18
CA ALA A 23 -16.94 -2.44 1.36
C ALA A 23 -15.68 -2.56 2.24
N SER A 24 -14.51 -2.74 1.62
CA SER A 24 -13.22 -2.79 2.33
C SER A 24 -12.92 -1.46 3.05
N LEU A 25 -13.10 -0.33 2.35
CA LEU A 25 -12.89 1.00 2.92
C LEU A 25 -13.91 1.35 4.02
N ALA A 26 -15.17 0.92 3.88
CA ALA A 26 -16.18 1.08 4.92
C ALA A 26 -15.81 0.29 6.19
N ALA A 27 -15.30 -0.94 6.04
CA ALA A 27 -14.82 -1.72 7.18
C ALA A 27 -13.64 -1.03 7.89
N ILE A 28 -12.68 -0.49 7.12
CA ILE A 28 -11.54 0.28 7.66
C ILE A 28 -12.03 1.54 8.37
N SER A 29 -12.99 2.26 7.78
CA SER A 29 -13.57 3.46 8.41
C SER A 29 -14.24 3.15 9.75
N GLN A 30 -14.84 1.98 9.90
CA GLN A 30 -15.57 1.60 11.13
C GLN A 30 -14.67 0.98 12.21
N LYS A 31 -13.63 0.24 11.81
CA LYS A 31 -12.82 -0.59 12.71
C LYS A 31 -11.33 -0.23 12.72
N GLY A 32 -10.95 0.83 12.02
CA GLY A 32 -9.55 1.23 11.87
C GLY A 32 -8.73 0.21 11.08
N SER A 33 -7.42 0.23 11.31
CA SER A 33 -6.46 -0.67 10.65
C SER A 33 -6.70 -2.15 10.96
N ASP A 34 -7.29 -2.47 12.11
CA ASP A 34 -7.60 -3.85 12.49
C ASP A 34 -8.56 -4.54 11.52
N ALA A 35 -9.46 -3.81 10.85
CA ALA A 35 -10.28 -4.36 9.78
C ALA A 35 -9.45 -4.95 8.63
N PHE A 36 -8.33 -4.31 8.31
CA PHE A 36 -7.42 -4.75 7.25
C PHE A 36 -6.48 -5.86 7.73
N TYR A 37 -5.80 -5.66 8.87
CA TYR A 37 -4.70 -6.54 9.30
C TYR A 37 -5.14 -7.75 10.12
N LYS A 38 -6.30 -7.70 10.79
CA LYS A 38 -6.77 -8.79 11.68
C LYS A 38 -8.13 -9.36 11.29
N GLY A 39 -8.90 -8.61 10.50
CA GLY A 39 -10.25 -8.95 10.10
C GLY A 39 -10.37 -9.78 8.83
N ALA A 40 -11.59 -9.83 8.30
CA ALA A 40 -11.94 -10.63 7.12
C ALA A 40 -11.16 -10.23 5.84
N ILE A 41 -10.61 -9.02 5.79
CA ILE A 41 -9.76 -8.57 4.66
C ILE A 41 -8.44 -9.35 4.65
N ALA A 42 -7.74 -9.46 5.78
CA ALA A 42 -6.53 -10.28 5.88
C ALA A 42 -6.80 -11.74 5.52
N ASP A 43 -7.89 -12.31 6.06
CA ASP A 43 -8.28 -13.70 5.76
C ASP A 43 -8.54 -13.91 4.26
N ALA A 44 -9.18 -12.95 3.59
CA ALA A 44 -9.42 -12.99 2.15
C ALA A 44 -8.12 -12.90 1.34
N ILE A 45 -7.18 -12.04 1.76
CA ILE A 45 -5.88 -11.91 1.09
C ILE A 45 -5.05 -13.18 1.24
N VAL A 46 -4.96 -13.75 2.45
CA VAL A 46 -4.24 -15.00 2.73
C VAL A 46 -4.81 -16.14 1.87
N LYS A 47 -6.13 -16.28 1.83
CA LYS A 47 -6.81 -17.26 0.97
C LYS A 47 -6.45 -17.04 -0.51
N ALA A 48 -6.52 -15.81 -1.00
CA ALA A 48 -6.22 -15.49 -2.41
C ALA A 48 -4.75 -15.73 -2.76
N SER A 49 -3.82 -15.41 -1.85
CA SER A 49 -2.39 -15.71 -1.97
C SER A 49 -2.16 -17.21 -2.14
N GLY A 50 -2.76 -18.03 -1.26
CA GLY A 50 -2.60 -19.49 -1.30
C GLY A 50 -3.11 -20.15 -2.57
N VAL A 51 -4.17 -19.63 -3.19
CA VAL A 51 -4.76 -20.20 -4.44
C VAL A 51 -3.74 -20.29 -5.59
N LYS A 52 -2.73 -19.41 -5.63
CA LYS A 52 -1.69 -19.41 -6.67
C LYS A 52 -0.29 -19.70 -6.12
N GLY A 53 -0.19 -20.36 -4.96
CA GLY A 53 1.08 -20.74 -4.34
C GLY A 53 1.84 -19.56 -3.70
N GLY A 54 1.15 -18.46 -3.38
CA GLY A 54 1.71 -17.37 -2.61
C GLY A 54 1.92 -17.74 -1.14
N ILE A 55 2.77 -16.97 -0.46
CA ILE A 55 3.30 -17.30 0.88
C ILE A 55 2.71 -16.47 2.02
N LEU A 56 1.80 -15.55 1.73
CA LEU A 56 1.21 -14.69 2.76
C LEU A 56 0.42 -15.53 3.77
N ALA A 57 0.76 -15.39 5.04
CA ALA A 57 0.10 -16.00 6.17
C ALA A 57 -0.56 -14.94 7.05
N LYS A 58 -1.54 -15.34 7.86
CA LYS A 58 -2.24 -14.42 8.78
C LYS A 58 -1.27 -13.73 9.75
N GLY A 59 -0.28 -14.47 10.23
CA GLY A 59 0.77 -13.93 11.11
C GLY A 59 1.56 -12.78 10.49
N ASP A 60 1.74 -12.75 9.17
CA ASP A 60 2.46 -11.66 8.49
C ASP A 60 1.73 -10.32 8.61
N PHE A 61 0.39 -10.36 8.60
CA PHE A 61 -0.45 -9.17 8.75
C PHE A 61 -0.51 -8.72 10.21
N GLU A 62 -0.63 -9.66 11.14
CA GLU A 62 -0.71 -9.38 12.58
C GLU A 62 0.61 -8.80 13.14
N GLN A 63 1.74 -9.21 12.56
CA GLN A 63 3.07 -8.76 12.96
C GLN A 63 3.53 -7.50 12.21
N TYR A 64 2.80 -7.06 11.18
CA TYR A 64 3.16 -5.86 10.44
C TYR A 64 3.05 -4.61 11.32
N ALA A 65 4.14 -3.86 11.42
CA ALA A 65 4.18 -2.59 12.10
C ALA A 65 4.90 -1.54 11.24
N VAL A 66 4.33 -0.34 11.20
CA VAL A 66 5.00 0.81 10.60
C VAL A 66 6.19 1.22 11.47
N ARG A 67 7.24 1.75 10.83
CA ARG A 67 8.41 2.30 11.53
C ARG A 67 8.48 3.79 11.22
N GLU A 68 8.58 4.59 12.26
CA GLU A 68 8.94 6.01 12.14
C GLU A 68 10.45 6.13 12.26
N LEU A 69 11.09 6.65 11.21
CA LEU A 69 12.53 6.79 11.11
C LEU A 69 12.87 8.25 10.86
N LYS A 70 14.00 8.70 11.40
CA LYS A 70 14.51 10.05 11.12
C LYS A 70 14.79 10.18 9.62
N PRO A 71 14.43 11.31 8.99
CA PRO A 71 14.71 11.53 7.58
C PRO A 71 16.21 11.64 7.33
N VAL A 72 16.61 11.39 6.08
CA VAL A 72 17.93 11.79 5.58
C VAL A 72 17.88 13.30 5.34
N THR A 73 18.89 14.01 5.84
CA THR A 73 19.00 15.45 5.70
C THR A 73 20.38 15.82 5.16
N CYS A 74 20.41 16.82 4.28
CA CYS A 74 21.64 17.44 3.78
C CYS A 74 21.37 18.90 3.40
N SER A 75 22.41 19.63 3.03
CA SER A 75 22.30 21.03 2.64
C SER A 75 22.84 21.23 1.23
N TYR A 76 22.14 22.01 0.41
CA TYR A 76 22.56 22.34 -0.94
C TYR A 76 22.29 23.82 -1.24
N ARG A 77 23.35 24.58 -1.57
CA ARG A 77 23.27 26.01 -1.95
C ARG A 77 22.44 26.89 -1.00
N GLY A 78 22.53 26.63 0.30
CA GLY A 78 21.81 27.39 1.34
C GLY A 78 20.41 26.85 1.69
N TYR A 79 19.97 25.75 1.09
CA TYR A 79 18.70 25.08 1.41
C TYR A 79 18.93 23.78 2.17
N GLU A 80 18.02 23.46 3.08
CA GLU A 80 17.92 22.15 3.70
C GLU A 80 17.09 21.21 2.81
N ILE A 81 17.62 20.02 2.54
CA ILE A 81 16.94 18.95 1.83
C ILE A 81 16.57 17.87 2.84
N ILE A 82 15.28 17.56 2.94
CA ILE A 82 14.74 16.52 3.84
C ILE A 82 14.10 15.44 2.98
N SER A 83 14.57 14.19 3.11
CA SER A 83 14.13 13.08 2.27
C SER A 83 14.04 11.75 3.01
N SER A 84 13.51 10.72 2.34
CA SER A 84 13.24 9.41 2.92
C SER A 84 14.53 8.69 3.32
N PRO A 85 14.57 8.06 4.51
CA PRO A 85 15.69 7.20 4.91
C PRO A 85 15.59 5.80 4.27
N PRO A 86 16.65 4.97 4.42
CA PRO A 86 16.54 3.53 4.20
C PRO A 86 15.28 2.96 4.89
N PRO A 87 14.50 2.10 4.22
CA PRO A 87 14.87 1.29 3.05
C PRO A 87 14.75 1.98 1.69
N SER A 88 14.36 3.25 1.63
CA SER A 88 14.45 4.02 0.38
C SER A 88 15.89 4.46 0.11
N SER A 89 16.37 4.29 -1.12
CA SER A 89 17.69 4.80 -1.54
C SER A 89 17.66 6.28 -1.93
N GLY A 90 16.48 6.83 -2.24
CA GLY A 90 16.35 8.13 -2.88
C GLY A 90 16.94 9.29 -2.08
N GLY A 91 16.72 9.35 -0.77
CA GLY A 91 17.23 10.44 0.05
C GLY A 91 18.75 10.47 0.13
N VAL A 92 19.39 9.30 0.22
CA VAL A 92 20.85 9.17 0.24
C VAL A 92 21.46 9.60 -1.09
N ILE A 93 20.93 9.06 -2.20
CA ILE A 93 21.43 9.36 -3.56
C ILE A 93 21.29 10.84 -3.89
N ILE A 94 20.17 11.47 -3.53
CA ILE A 94 19.97 12.91 -3.73
C ILE A 94 21.03 13.72 -2.97
N CYS A 95 21.28 13.38 -1.70
CA CYS A 95 22.27 14.08 -0.90
C CYS A 95 23.73 13.84 -1.32
N GLU A 96 24.01 12.75 -2.02
CA GLU A 96 25.34 12.44 -2.55
C GLU A 96 25.63 13.19 -3.86
N ILE A 97 24.62 13.37 -4.72
CA ILE A 97 24.78 13.96 -6.06
C ILE A 97 24.74 15.50 -6.05
N LEU A 98 24.00 16.10 -5.10
CA LEU A 98 23.86 17.54 -4.95
C LEU A 98 25.10 18.16 -4.29
#